data_AF-A0A521GHS4-F1
#
_entry.id   AF-A0A521GHS4-F1
#
_cell.length_a   1.000
_cell.length_b   1.000
_cell.length_c   1.000
_cell.angle_alpha   90.00
_cell.angle_beta   90.00
_cell.angle_gamma   90.00
#
_symmetry.space_group_name_H-M   'P 1'
#
loop_
_entity.id
_entity.type
_entity.pdbx_description
1 polymer ?
#
loop_
_entity_poly.entity_id
_entity_poly.type
_entity_poly.pdbx_seq_one_letter_code
_entity_poly.pdbx_strand_id
1 'polypeptide(L)' 'MKNDIQYKQGRMVKDPQSMQPAEHAEWQRQCAQYVRGYLFSIGQPLVYRRSDGHTIAEYADGRVVVIR' A
#
# COMPACT_ATOMS: atom_id res chain seq x y z
N MET A 1 12.97 -24.09 9.76
CA MET A 1 11.56 -24.41 9.43
C MET A 1 11.07 -23.42 8.39
N LYS A 2 10.98 -23.82 7.12
CA LYS A 2 10.35 -23.02 6.05
C LYS A 2 8.85 -23.29 6.13
N ASN A 3 8.11 -22.40 6.79
CA ASN A 3 6.66 -22.39 6.66
C ASN A 3 6.36 -21.77 5.30
N ASP A 4 6.27 -22.61 4.27
CA ASP A 4 5.85 -22.21 2.93
C ASP A 4 4.41 -21.67 3.03
N ILE A 5 4.29 -20.34 2.99
CA ILE A 5 3.01 -19.65 3.02
C ILE A 5 2.31 -19.94 1.70
N GLN A 6 1.43 -20.95 1.66
CA GLN A 6 0.70 -21.30 0.43
C GLN A 6 -0.26 -20.19 0.01
N TYR A 7 -0.99 -19.55 0.95
CA TYR A 7 -1.85 -18.40 0.67
C TYR A 7 -1.98 -17.50 1.92
N LYS A 8 -1.96 -16.18 1.76
CA LYS A 8 -2.39 -15.22 2.79
C LYS A 8 -3.76 -14.67 2.43
N GLN A 9 -4.70 -14.71 3.38
CA GLN A 9 -5.98 -14.04 3.23
C GLN A 9 -5.76 -12.53 3.22
N GLY A 10 -6.31 -11.85 2.21
CA GLY A 10 -6.33 -10.39 2.14
C GLY A 10 -7.14 -9.77 3.27
N ARG A 11 -6.96 -8.48 3.52
CA ARG A 11 -7.68 -7.73 4.58
C ARG A 11 -9.10 -7.32 4.19
N MET A 12 -9.55 -7.71 3.02
CA MET A 12 -10.83 -7.30 2.46
C MET A 12 -11.94 -8.16 3.05
N VAL A 13 -12.74 -7.57 3.93
CA VAL A 13 -13.85 -8.26 4.63
C VAL A 13 -15.16 -8.18 3.83
N LYS A 14 -15.31 -7.15 2.99
CA LYS A 14 -16.51 -6.87 2.18
C LYS A 14 -16.12 -6.65 0.72
N ASP A 15 -16.98 -7.08 -0.20
CA ASP A 15 -16.77 -6.89 -1.64
C ASP A 15 -16.76 -5.39 -1.98
N PRO A 16 -15.68 -4.84 -2.58
CA PRO A 16 -15.58 -3.44 -2.98
C PRO A 16 -16.68 -3.00 -3.95
N GLN A 17 -17.20 -3.91 -4.78
CA GLN A 17 -18.29 -3.62 -5.72
C GLN A 17 -19.63 -3.41 -4.99
N SER A 18 -19.75 -3.90 -3.76
CA SER A 18 -20.92 -3.74 -2.90
C SER A 18 -20.80 -2.56 -1.92
N MET A 19 -19.67 -1.86 -1.88
CA MET A 19 -19.45 -0.74 -0.98
C MET A 19 -20.12 0.53 -1.51
N GLN A 20 -20.62 1.36 -0.58
CA GLN A 20 -21.00 2.72 -0.93
C GLN A 20 -19.75 3.55 -1.25
N PRO A 21 -19.85 4.59 -2.10
CA PRO A 21 -18.68 5.40 -2.50
C PRO A 21 -17.86 5.95 -1.30
N ALA A 22 -18.53 6.40 -0.24
CA ALA A 22 -17.88 6.91 0.96
C ALA A 22 -17.16 5.82 1.76
N GLU A 23 -17.77 4.63 1.87
CA GLU A 23 -17.19 3.47 2.55
C GLU A 23 -15.96 2.97 1.78
N HIS A 24 -16.05 2.93 0.45
CA HIS A 24 -14.96 2.53 -0.42
C HIS A 24 -13.77 3.50 -0.32
N ALA A 25 -14.04 4.81 -0.29
CA ALA A 25 -12.99 5.83 -0.14
C ALA A 25 -12.26 5.70 1.22
N GLU A 26 -13.01 5.48 2.30
CA GLU A 26 -12.42 5.27 3.62
C GLU A 26 -11.61 3.98 3.69
N TRP A 27 -12.12 2.89 3.11
CA TRP A 27 -11.39 1.63 3.01
C TRP A 27 -10.08 1.78 2.23
N GLN A 28 -10.09 2.49 1.10
CA GLN A 28 -8.88 2.79 0.33
C GLN A 28 -7.86 3.59 1.15
N ARG A 29 -8.32 4.59 1.91
CA ARG A 29 -7.46 5.39 2.79
C ARG A 29 -6.78 4.54 3.86
N GLN A 30 -7.53 3.66 4.50
CA GLN A 30 -7.00 2.72 5.51
C GLN A 30 -6.01 1.73 4.90
N CYS A 31 -6.31 1.19 3.72
CA CYS A 31 -5.40 0.32 2.99
C CYS A 31 -4.08 1.02 2.64
N ALA A 32 -4.13 2.26 2.15
CA ALA A 32 -2.94 3.03 1.81
C ALA A 32 -2.05 3.29 3.05
N GLN A 33 -2.65 3.68 4.17
CA GLN A 33 -1.92 3.87 5.44
C GLN A 33 -1.27 2.56 5.92
N TYR A 34 -2.01 1.45 5.85
CA TYR A 34 -1.48 0.15 6.24
C TYR A 34 -0.33 -0.31 5.34
N VAL A 35 -0.49 -0.22 4.01
CA VAL A 35 0.55 -0.61 3.05
C VAL A 35 1.81 0.19 3.29
N ARG A 36 1.69 1.51 3.47
CA ARG A 36 2.82 2.38 3.81
C ARG A 36 3.51 1.92 5.09
N GLY A 37 2.76 1.72 6.18
CA GLY A 37 3.32 1.27 7.45
C GLY A 37 4.00 -0.10 7.35
N TYR A 38 3.39 -1.04 6.62
CA TYR A 38 3.94 -2.37 6.40
C TYR A 38 5.25 -2.33 5.62
N LEU A 39 5.27 -1.64 4.46
CA LEU A 39 6.47 -1.49 3.63
C LEU A 39 7.62 -0.89 4.45
N PHE A 40 7.34 0.16 5.21
CA PHE A 40 8.34 0.80 6.05
C PHE A 40 8.85 -0.12 7.16
N SER A 41 7.97 -0.94 7.78
CA SER A 41 8.36 -1.90 8.81
C SER A 41 9.31 -2.99 8.32
N ILE A 42 9.29 -3.30 7.02
CA ILE A 42 10.18 -4.29 6.38
C ILE A 42 11.33 -3.62 5.61
N GLY A 43 11.55 -2.32 5.80
CA GLY A 43 12.63 -1.56 5.16
C GLY A 43 12.43 -1.31 3.66
N GLN A 44 11.23 -1.51 3.13
CA GLN A 44 10.89 -1.26 1.73
C GLN A 44 10.30 0.15 1.54
N PRO A 45 10.64 0.86 0.43
CA PRO A 45 10.02 2.13 0.11
C PRO A 45 8.59 1.94 -0.43
N LEU A 46 7.76 2.96 -0.26
CA LEU A 46 6.50 3.10 -0.97
C LEU A 46 6.77 3.67 -2.37
N VAL A 47 6.45 2.90 -3.41
CA VAL A 47 6.67 3.31 -4.80
C VAL A 47 5.35 3.71 -5.45
N TYR A 48 5.29 4.90 -6.05
CA TYR A 48 4.10 5.40 -6.73
C TYR A 48 4.41 6.39 -7.84
N ARG A 49 3.46 6.57 -8.75
CA ARG A 49 3.50 7.58 -9.82
C ARG A 49 3.00 8.92 -9.28
N ARG A 50 3.79 9.97 -9.39
CA ARG A 50 3.34 11.34 -9.13
C ARG A 50 2.56 11.89 -10.32
N SER A 51 1.77 12.94 -10.06
CA SER A 51 0.99 13.66 -11.08
C SER A 51 1.84 14.32 -12.16
N ASP A 52 3.11 14.62 -11.87
CA ASP A 52 4.09 15.15 -12.82
C ASP A 52 4.62 14.08 -13.80
N GLY A 53 4.17 12.83 -13.69
CA GLY A 53 4.64 11.75 -14.54
C GLY A 53 6.02 11.22 -14.15
N HIS A 54 6.46 11.38 -12.90
CA HIS A 54 7.62 10.67 -12.38
C HIS A 54 7.20 9.51 -11.49
N THR A 55 7.98 8.41 -11.52
CA THR A 55 7.86 7.33 -10.54
C THR A 55 8.77 7.67 -9.38
N ILE A 56 8.28 7.60 -8.14
CA ILE A 56 9.07 7.92 -6.96
C ILE A 56 9.06 6.79 -5.94
N ALA A 57 10.13 6.66 -5.17
CA ALA A 57 10.23 5.87 -3.95
C ALA A 57 10.27 6.79 -2.74
N GLU A 58 9.32 6.64 -1.84
CA GLU A 58 9.28 7.28 -0.53
C GLU A 58 9.73 6.29 0.55
N TYR A 59 10.68 6.70 1.38
CA TYR A 59 11.25 5.89 2.45
C TYR A 59 10.67 6.29 3.82
N ALA A 60 10.87 5.42 4.82
CA ALA A 60 10.37 5.62 6.19
C ALA A 60 10.95 6.87 6.88
N ASP A 61 12.16 7.28 6.51
CA ASP A 61 12.86 8.48 6.99
C ASP A 61 12.37 9.78 6.32
N GLY A 62 11.39 9.69 5.40
CA GLY A 62 10.87 10.82 4.64
C GLY A 62 11.68 11.15 3.38
N ARG A 63 12.75 10.40 3.08
CA ARG A 63 13.49 10.57 1.82
C ARG A 63 12.60 10.19 0.64
N VAL A 64 12.59 11.03 -0.39
CA VAL A 64 11.89 10.77 -1.65
C VAL A 64 12.89 10.77 -2.79
N VAL A 65 12.89 9.71 -3.61
CA VAL A 65 13.81 9.53 -4.74
C VAL A 65 13.00 9.32 -6.02
N VAL A 66 13.35 10.03 -7.08
CA VAL A 66 12.81 9.76 -8.42
C VAL A 66 13.48 8.53 -9.00
N ILE A 67 12.67 7.53 -9.38
CA ILE A 67 13.10 6.32 -10.07
C ILE A 67 12.94 6.56 -11.57
N ARG A 68 14.02 6.34 -12.33
CA ARG A 68 14.04 6.36 -13.78
C ARG A 68 13.95 4.96 -14.34
#